data_AF-A0A6N8B967-F1
#
_entry.id   AF-A0A6N8B967-F1
#
_cell.length_a   1.000
_cell.length_b   1.000
_cell.length_c   1.000
_cell.angle_alpha   90.00
_cell.angle_beta   90.00
_cell.angle_gamma   90.00
#
_symmetry.space_group_name_H-M   'P 1'
#
loop_
_entity.id
_entity.type
_entity.pdbx_description
1 polymer ?
#
loop_
_entity_poly.entity_id
_entity_poly.type
_entity_poly.pdbx_seq_one_letter_code
_entity_poly.pdbx_strand_id
1 'polypeptide(L)'
;MLSYFIFFEAIWNGQTPGKRVIKLRVVQDSGSSATFLQVLIRNILRVIDSLPTLYAIGILSVLLNKKNQRLGDVAAGTVVIREGVEDAPKAVNFTVIDTPWSGKARLHIHKISEDDYAILKKYLLRREKLQQWEAQVLERKLVRFFSQKLELTPGETGNPAEFLEQVAAMYQNQ
;
A
#
# COMPACT_ATOMS: atom_id res chain seq x y z
N MET A 1 -7.92 -23.43 24.60
CA MET A 1 -7.17 -22.37 23.88
C MET A 1 -7.68 -22.13 22.46
N LEU A 2 -7.96 -23.16 21.64
CA LEU A 2 -8.41 -23.02 20.24
C LEU A 2 -9.77 -22.35 20.08
N SER A 3 -10.71 -22.67 20.98
CA SER A 3 -12.06 -22.10 21.02
C SER A 3 -12.06 -20.58 21.14
N TYR A 4 -11.12 -20.00 21.90
CA TYR A 4 -10.95 -18.54 22.02
C TYR A 4 -10.58 -17.91 20.67
N PHE A 5 -9.62 -18.46 19.95
CA PHE A 5 -9.18 -17.91 18.66
C PHE A 5 -10.26 -18.08 17.59
N ILE A 6 -10.89 -19.24 17.52
CA ILE A 6 -11.94 -19.52 16.51
C ILE A 6 -13.16 -18.63 16.78
N PHE A 7 -13.62 -18.51 18.02
CA PHE A 7 -14.79 -17.71 18.38
C PHE A 7 -14.58 -16.23 18.05
N PHE A 8 -13.45 -15.65 18.50
CA PHE A 8 -13.19 -14.23 18.28
C PHE A 8 -12.85 -13.92 16.83
N GLU A 9 -12.03 -14.75 16.15
CA GLU A 9 -11.74 -14.52 14.73
C GLU A 9 -12.97 -14.75 13.85
N ALA A 10 -13.91 -15.62 14.21
CA ALA A 10 -15.18 -15.78 13.49
C ALA A 10 -16.11 -14.58 13.68
N ILE A 11 -16.23 -14.06 14.90
CA ILE A 11 -17.16 -12.96 15.24
C ILE A 11 -16.60 -11.59 14.82
N TRP A 12 -15.28 -11.41 14.81
CA TRP A 12 -14.63 -10.16 14.45
C TRP A 12 -13.81 -10.23 13.16
N ASN A 13 -14.31 -10.98 12.17
CA ASN A 13 -13.78 -10.96 10.79
C ASN A 13 -12.23 -11.13 10.74
N GLY A 14 -11.71 -12.13 11.44
CA GLY A 14 -10.29 -12.45 11.49
C GLY A 14 -9.49 -11.76 12.59
N GLN A 15 -10.13 -11.18 13.61
CA GLN A 15 -9.46 -10.52 14.74
C GLN A 15 -9.75 -11.17 16.09
N THR A 16 -8.73 -11.27 16.95
CA THR A 16 -8.89 -11.52 18.39
C THR A 16 -8.73 -10.22 19.17
N PRO A 17 -9.12 -10.13 20.47
CA PRO A 17 -8.96 -8.89 21.24
C PRO A 17 -7.52 -8.37 21.20
N GLY A 18 -6.54 -9.27 21.39
CA GLY A 18 -5.12 -8.94 21.32
C GLY A 18 -4.71 -8.40 19.96
N LYS A 19 -5.15 -9.04 18.86
CA LYS A 19 -4.91 -8.56 17.49
C LYS A 19 -5.52 -7.18 17.27
N ARG A 20 -6.70 -6.89 17.82
CA ARG A 20 -7.35 -5.58 17.71
C ARG A 20 -6.56 -4.47 18.38
N VAL A 21 -6.04 -4.72 19.60
CA VAL A 21 -5.24 -3.73 20.34
C VAL A 21 -3.99 -3.34 19.54
N ILE A 22 -3.33 -4.30 18.89
CA ILE A 22 -2.15 -4.06 18.05
C ILE A 22 -2.48 -3.78 16.58
N LYS A 23 -3.77 -3.60 16.26
CA LYS A 23 -4.26 -3.29 14.92
C LYS A 23 -3.84 -4.33 13.87
N LEU A 24 -3.95 -5.62 14.14
CA LEU A 24 -3.73 -6.68 13.16
C LEU A 24 -5.08 -7.26 12.71
N ARG A 25 -5.25 -7.51 11.41
CA ARG A 25 -6.41 -8.21 10.84
C ARG A 25 -5.94 -9.30 9.90
N VAL A 26 -6.63 -10.43 9.95
CA VAL A 26 -6.47 -11.49 8.95
C VAL A 26 -7.43 -11.21 7.81
N VAL A 27 -6.90 -11.14 6.59
CA VAL A 27 -7.67 -11.02 5.36
C VAL A 27 -7.33 -12.18 4.43
N GLN A 28 -8.18 -12.43 3.45
CA GLN A 28 -7.87 -13.34 2.34
C GLN A 28 -6.72 -12.76 1.51
N ASP A 29 -6.05 -13.59 0.72
CA ASP A 29 -5.03 -13.08 -0.22
C ASP A 29 -5.62 -12.09 -1.25
N SER A 30 -6.94 -12.12 -1.48
CA SER A 30 -7.70 -11.15 -2.28
C SER A 30 -8.04 -9.84 -1.54
N GLY A 31 -7.71 -9.72 -0.25
CA GLY A 31 -8.00 -8.56 0.59
C GLY A 31 -9.40 -8.54 1.22
N SER A 32 -10.27 -9.50 0.92
CA SER A 32 -11.58 -9.63 1.57
C SER A 32 -11.45 -10.19 3.00
N SER A 33 -12.52 -10.08 3.79
CA SER A 33 -12.52 -10.61 5.17
C SER A 33 -12.35 -12.13 5.18
N ALA A 34 -11.58 -12.66 6.12
CA ALA A 34 -11.36 -14.10 6.23
C ALA A 34 -12.66 -14.85 6.58
N THR A 35 -12.93 -15.95 5.90
CA THR A 35 -14.11 -16.79 6.12
C THR A 35 -13.92 -17.71 7.33
N PHE A 36 -15.02 -18.15 7.95
CA PHE A 36 -15.00 -19.09 9.08
C PHE A 36 -14.15 -20.35 8.84
N LEU A 37 -14.28 -20.98 7.66
CA LEU A 37 -13.50 -22.17 7.32
C LEU A 37 -11.98 -21.88 7.25
N GLN A 38 -11.59 -20.71 6.75
CA GLN A 38 -10.18 -20.32 6.69
C GLN A 38 -9.62 -20.09 8.09
N VAL A 39 -10.38 -19.43 8.97
CA VAL A 39 -10.04 -19.27 10.40
C VAL A 39 -9.89 -20.64 11.08
N LEU A 40 -10.79 -21.58 10.79
CA LEU A 40 -10.76 -22.94 11.35
C LEU A 40 -9.52 -23.72 10.91
N ILE A 41 -9.25 -23.77 9.60
CA ILE A 41 -8.07 -24.46 9.02
C ILE A 41 -6.78 -23.96 9.66
N ARG A 42 -6.64 -22.64 9.79
CA ARG A 42 -5.47 -22.00 10.43
C ARG A 42 -5.28 -22.42 11.87
N ASN A 43 -6.37 -22.47 12.63
CA ASN A 43 -6.31 -22.84 14.05
C ASN A 43 -6.01 -24.33 14.26
N ILE A 44 -6.51 -25.21 13.39
CA ILE A 44 -6.19 -26.65 13.42
C ILE A 44 -4.72 -26.85 13.05
N LEU A 45 -4.26 -26.25 11.95
CA LEU A 45 -2.86 -26.35 11.54
C LEU A 45 -1.91 -25.70 12.55
N ARG A 46 -2.36 -24.71 13.32
CA ARG A 46 -1.59 -24.17 14.45
C ARG A 46 -1.29 -25.20 15.53
N VAL A 47 -2.19 -26.18 15.75
CA VAL A 47 -1.93 -27.28 16.68
C VAL A 47 -0.86 -28.21 16.09
N ILE A 48 -0.98 -28.54 14.81
CA ILE A 48 -0.03 -29.40 14.11
C ILE A 48 1.36 -28.75 14.08
N ASP A 49 1.45 -27.45 13.74
CA ASP A 49 2.69 -26.67 13.76
C ASP A 49 3.30 -26.54 15.17
N SER A 50 2.49 -26.68 16.22
CA SER A 50 2.96 -26.56 17.62
C SER A 50 3.49 -27.87 18.21
N LEU A 51 3.28 -29.01 17.54
CA LEU A 51 3.61 -30.34 18.05
C LEU A 51 5.03 -30.85 17.71
N PRO A 52 5.69 -30.47 16.60
CA PRO A 52 7.08 -30.80 16.37
C PRO A 52 8.01 -29.68 16.89
N THR A 53 9.01 -30.09 17.69
CA THR A 53 10.24 -29.32 18.01
C THR A 53 10.05 -27.79 18.07
N LEU A 54 9.28 -27.32 19.06
CA LEU A 54 9.19 -25.90 19.44
C LEU A 54 8.82 -24.94 18.29
N TYR A 55 7.80 -25.25 17.49
CA TYR A 55 7.32 -24.40 16.38
C TYR A 55 8.30 -24.24 15.20
N ALA A 56 9.32 -25.11 15.08
CA ALA A 56 10.35 -25.00 14.04
C ALA A 56 9.77 -24.93 12.62
N ILE A 57 8.74 -25.72 12.32
CA ILE A 57 8.08 -25.73 11.00
C ILE A 57 7.37 -24.39 10.74
N GLY A 58 6.65 -23.88 11.73
CA GLY A 58 5.97 -22.59 11.64
C GLY A 58 6.97 -21.45 11.39
N ILE A 59 8.09 -21.44 12.12
CA ILE A 59 9.14 -20.43 11.97
C ILE A 59 9.81 -20.53 10.59
N LEU A 60 10.17 -21.75 10.16
CA LEU A 60 10.81 -21.98 8.88
C LEU A 60 9.90 -21.58 7.71
N SER A 61 8.60 -21.87 7.79
CA SER A 61 7.63 -21.48 6.76
C SER A 61 7.50 -19.96 6.62
N VAL A 62 7.53 -19.22 7.73
CA VAL A 62 7.51 -17.75 7.72
C VAL A 62 8.78 -17.20 7.10
N LEU A 63 9.95 -17.73 7.48
CA LEU A 63 11.26 -17.25 6.98
C LEU A 63 11.48 -17.55 5.50
N LEU A 64 11.00 -18.69 5.01
CA LEU A 64 11.17 -19.10 3.61
C LEU A 64 10.12 -18.48 2.68
N ASN A 65 9.01 -17.97 3.21
CA ASN A 65 7.95 -17.38 2.39
C ASN A 65 8.09 -15.85 2.31
N LYS A 66 8.14 -15.32 1.09
CA LYS A 66 8.19 -13.87 0.81
C LYS A 66 7.04 -13.07 1.45
N LYS A 67 5.89 -13.71 1.68
CA LYS A 67 4.73 -13.09 2.34
C LYS A 67 4.74 -13.24 3.87
N ASN A 68 5.79 -13.83 4.46
CA ASN A 68 5.91 -14.10 5.90
C ASN A 68 4.72 -14.87 6.50
N GLN A 69 4.14 -15.81 5.73
CA GLN A 69 2.97 -16.59 6.14
C GLN A 69 3.40 -17.91 6.79
N ARG A 70 2.66 -18.34 7.82
CA ARG A 70 2.83 -19.68 8.39
C ARG A 70 2.19 -20.72 7.48
N LEU A 71 2.55 -21.99 7.63
CA LEU A 71 1.93 -23.10 6.91
C LEU A 71 0.39 -23.06 6.99
N GLY A 72 -0.16 -22.78 8.18
CA GLY A 72 -1.60 -22.60 8.35
C GLY A 72 -2.21 -21.43 7.56
N ASP A 73 -1.50 -20.31 7.46
CA ASP A 73 -1.95 -19.13 6.70
C ASP A 73 -1.90 -19.38 5.20
N VAL A 74 -0.87 -20.11 4.73
CA VAL A 74 -0.71 -20.56 3.33
C VAL A 74 -1.83 -21.51 2.95
N ALA A 75 -2.08 -22.54 3.77
CA ALA A 75 -3.11 -23.54 3.50
C ALA A 75 -4.53 -22.96 3.49
N ALA A 76 -4.78 -21.89 4.26
CA ALA A 76 -6.07 -21.21 4.28
C ALA A 76 -6.19 -20.05 3.28
N GLY A 77 -5.12 -19.72 2.54
CA GLY A 77 -5.13 -18.60 1.58
C GLY A 77 -5.35 -17.24 2.24
N THR A 78 -4.72 -17.01 3.39
CA THR A 78 -4.90 -15.77 4.18
C THR A 78 -3.58 -15.07 4.47
N VAL A 79 -3.66 -13.76 4.71
CA VAL A 79 -2.53 -12.92 5.11
C VAL A 79 -2.91 -12.05 6.30
N VAL A 80 -1.94 -11.77 7.16
CA VAL A 80 -2.11 -10.87 8.31
C VAL A 80 -1.62 -9.49 7.91
N ILE A 81 -2.53 -8.51 7.96
CA ILE A 81 -2.24 -7.10 7.70
C ILE A 81 -2.32 -6.28 8.99
N ARG A 82 -1.70 -5.10 8.99
CA ARG A 82 -1.82 -4.12 10.07
C ARG A 82 -2.83 -3.04 9.70
N GLU A 83 -3.96 -3.01 10.40
CA GLU A 83 -5.03 -2.01 10.30
C GLU A 83 -4.66 -0.70 10.98
N GLY A 84 -3.73 0.04 10.37
CA GLY A 84 -3.32 1.35 10.85
C GLY A 84 -1.84 1.36 11.09
N VAL A 85 -1.10 1.72 10.06
CA VAL A 85 -0.32 2.97 9.94
C VAL A 85 0.17 2.98 8.50
N GLU A 86 -0.63 3.48 7.58
CA GLU A 86 -0.39 4.76 6.94
C GLU A 86 -1.77 5.42 6.89
N ASP A 87 -1.87 6.71 7.15
CA ASP A 87 -3.08 7.48 6.82
C ASP A 87 -3.47 7.03 5.42
N ALA A 88 -4.57 6.27 5.25
CA ALA A 88 -5.10 6.01 3.91
C ALA A 88 -5.20 7.41 3.31
N PRO A 89 -4.36 7.73 2.30
CA PRO A 89 -4.05 9.11 2.02
C PRO A 89 -5.36 9.81 1.79
N LYS A 90 -5.66 10.82 2.64
CA LYS A 90 -6.85 11.67 2.45
C LYS A 90 -6.89 11.95 0.95
N ALA A 91 -8.02 11.66 0.30
CA ALA A 91 -8.14 11.86 -1.14
C ALA A 91 -7.65 13.28 -1.44
N VAL A 92 -6.44 13.39 -1.98
CA VAL A 92 -5.84 14.69 -2.26
C VAL A 92 -6.45 15.08 -3.58
N ASN A 93 -7.46 15.94 -3.49
CA ASN A 93 -8.04 16.56 -4.65
C ASN A 93 -7.04 17.62 -5.11
N PHE A 94 -6.26 17.29 -6.13
CA PHE A 94 -5.43 18.29 -6.78
C PHE A 94 -6.30 19.05 -7.78
N THR A 95 -6.33 20.38 -7.65
CA THR A 95 -7.05 21.25 -8.58
C THR A 95 -6.19 21.50 -9.81
N VAL A 96 -6.74 21.26 -11.00
CA VAL A 96 -6.08 21.69 -12.24
C VAL A 96 -6.23 23.20 -12.36
N ILE A 97 -5.11 23.92 -12.29
CA ILE A 97 -5.05 25.35 -12.62
C ILE A 97 -4.67 25.45 -14.09
N ASP A 98 -5.31 26.35 -14.84
CA ASP A 98 -4.92 26.58 -16.23
C ASP A 98 -3.60 27.34 -16.28
N THR A 99 -2.56 26.63 -16.70
CA THR A 99 -1.20 27.15 -16.89
C THR A 99 -0.87 27.18 -18.38
N PRO A 100 0.08 28.04 -18.83
CA PRO A 100 0.46 28.10 -20.24
C PRO A 100 0.88 26.76 -20.86
N TRP A 101 1.38 25.83 -20.03
CA TRP A 101 1.82 24.51 -20.44
C TRP A 101 0.74 23.42 -20.31
N SER A 102 -0.39 23.71 -19.64
CA SER A 102 -1.44 22.72 -19.31
C SER A 102 -2.00 22.02 -20.55
N GLY A 103 -2.21 22.76 -21.64
CA GLY A 103 -2.71 22.22 -22.90
C GLY A 103 -1.78 21.17 -23.51
N LYS A 104 -0.47 21.45 -23.55
CA LYS A 104 0.53 20.51 -24.09
C LYS A 104 0.70 19.28 -23.21
N ALA A 105 0.61 19.44 -21.89
CA ALA A 105 0.64 18.33 -20.94
C ALA A 105 -0.58 17.42 -21.06
N ARG A 106 -1.80 17.98 -21.19
CA ARG A 106 -3.04 17.21 -21.38
C ARG A 106 -2.97 16.30 -22.61
N LEU A 107 -2.36 16.75 -23.70
CA LEU A 107 -2.18 15.93 -24.90
C LEU A 107 -1.30 14.70 -24.65
N HIS A 108 -0.36 14.77 -23.70
CA HIS A 108 0.62 13.72 -23.43
C HIS A 108 0.42 13.01 -22.10
N ILE A 109 -0.63 13.35 -21.34
CA ILE A 109 -0.87 12.79 -20.00
C ILE A 109 -1.03 11.27 -20.04
N HIS A 110 -1.58 10.74 -21.14
CA HIS A 110 -1.72 9.30 -21.39
C HIS A 110 -0.39 8.54 -21.50
N LYS A 111 0.75 9.24 -21.69
CA LYS A 111 2.09 8.64 -21.68
C LYS A 111 2.59 8.31 -20.26
N ILE A 112 1.89 8.76 -19.22
CA ILE A 112 2.19 8.45 -17.82
C ILE A 112 1.60 7.08 -17.49
N SER A 113 2.45 6.16 -17.06
CA SER A 113 2.05 4.83 -16.57
C SER A 113 1.42 4.92 -15.19
N GLU A 114 0.62 3.91 -14.84
CA GLU A 114 0.08 3.76 -13.48
C GLU A 114 1.20 3.69 -12.43
N ASP A 115 2.31 3.01 -12.73
CA ASP A 115 3.49 2.95 -11.85
C ASP A 115 4.13 4.33 -11.64
N ASP A 116 4.21 5.15 -12.69
CA ASP A 116 4.75 6.51 -12.60
C ASP A 116 3.87 7.37 -11.70
N TYR A 117 2.55 7.29 -11.90
CA TYR A 117 1.58 8.00 -11.09
C TYR A 117 1.63 7.53 -9.63
N ALA A 118 1.80 6.23 -9.37
CA ALA A 118 1.97 5.70 -8.02
C ALA A 118 3.19 6.31 -7.31
N ILE A 119 4.32 6.47 -8.02
CA ILE A 119 5.52 7.13 -7.49
C ILE A 119 5.25 8.60 -7.18
N LEU A 120 4.64 9.34 -8.12
CA LEU A 120 4.27 10.74 -7.96
C LEU A 120 3.34 10.94 -6.76
N LYS A 121 2.28 10.14 -6.69
CA LYS A 121 1.31 10.16 -5.60
C LYS A 121 1.98 9.89 -4.26
N LYS A 122 2.84 8.86 -4.17
CA LYS A 122 3.57 8.54 -2.94
C LYS A 122 4.49 9.68 -2.49
N TYR A 123 5.15 10.36 -3.43
CA TYR A 123 5.94 11.56 -3.14
C TYR A 123 5.07 12.69 -2.57
N LEU A 124 4.00 13.07 -3.27
CA LEU A 124 3.13 14.19 -2.87
C LEU A 124 2.49 13.96 -1.50
N LEU A 125 2.13 12.72 -1.18
CA LEU A 125 1.57 12.34 0.13
C LEU A 125 2.56 12.41 1.28
N ARG A 126 3.86 12.28 1.00
CA ARG A 126 4.91 12.25 2.03
C ARG A 126 5.69 13.55 2.12
N ARG A 127 5.60 14.44 1.14
CA ARG A 127 6.43 15.66 1.04
C ARG A 127 6.47 16.50 2.33
N GLU A 128 5.33 16.64 3.01
CA GLU A 128 5.24 17.43 4.26
C GLU A 128 5.98 16.79 5.44
N LYS A 129 6.21 15.48 5.37
CA LYS A 129 6.94 14.69 6.37
C LYS A 129 8.42 14.50 6.01
N LEU A 130 8.87 14.94 4.82
CA LEU A 130 10.25 14.79 4.39
C LEU A 130 11.12 15.92 4.92
N GLN A 131 12.40 15.65 5.16
CA GLN A 131 13.36 16.72 5.40
C GLN A 131 13.52 17.56 4.13
N GLN A 132 13.71 18.86 4.31
CA GLN A 132 13.66 19.83 3.21
C GLN A 132 14.67 19.54 2.08
N TRP A 133 15.84 18.99 2.42
CA TRP A 133 16.87 18.63 1.43
C TRP A 133 16.49 17.38 0.62
N GLU A 134 15.83 16.40 1.23
CA GLU A 134 15.36 15.17 0.56
C GLU A 134 14.24 15.49 -0.43
N ALA A 135 13.29 16.32 0.02
CA ALA A 135 12.19 16.80 -0.81
C ALA A 135 12.72 17.48 -2.08
N GLN A 136 13.66 18.43 -1.94
CA GLN A 136 14.24 19.14 -3.08
C GLN A 136 14.94 18.23 -4.09
N VAL A 137 15.67 17.21 -3.62
CA VAL A 137 16.35 16.25 -4.52
C VAL A 137 15.32 15.41 -5.28
N LEU A 138 14.28 14.94 -4.59
CA LEU A 138 13.21 14.15 -5.20
C LEU A 138 12.38 14.99 -6.19
N GLU A 139 12.03 16.23 -5.84
CA GLU A 139 11.30 17.15 -6.72
C GLU A 139 12.04 17.36 -8.03
N ARG A 140 13.33 17.70 -7.97
CA ARG A 140 14.12 17.90 -9.21
C ARG A 140 14.15 16.65 -10.08
N LYS A 141 14.24 15.46 -9.48
CA LYS A 141 14.21 14.18 -10.21
C LYS A 141 12.85 13.94 -10.85
N LEU A 142 11.76 14.14 -10.10
CA LEU A 142 10.39 13.92 -10.58
C LEU A 142 10.02 14.94 -11.66
N VAL A 143 10.34 16.23 -11.46
CA VAL A 143 10.07 17.29 -12.44
C VAL A 143 10.78 16.97 -13.75
N ARG A 144 12.07 16.61 -13.71
CA ARG A 144 12.82 16.23 -14.91
C ARG A 144 12.21 15.01 -15.61
N PHE A 145 11.78 14.02 -14.84
CA PHE A 145 11.16 12.81 -15.37
C PHE A 145 9.83 13.09 -16.07
N PHE A 146 8.93 13.81 -15.39
CA PHE A 146 7.61 14.14 -15.93
C PHE A 146 7.66 15.20 -17.03
N SER A 147 8.56 16.18 -16.95
CA SER A 147 8.75 17.15 -18.03
C SER A 147 9.20 16.48 -19.31
N GLN A 148 10.12 15.50 -19.23
CA GLN A 148 10.55 14.71 -20.39
C GLN A 148 9.41 13.87 -20.97
N LYS A 149 8.62 13.20 -20.12
CA LYS A 149 7.48 12.38 -20.59
C LYS A 149 6.36 13.21 -21.22
N LEU A 150 6.12 14.42 -20.71
CA LEU A 150 5.12 15.35 -21.22
C LEU A 150 5.64 16.25 -22.35
N GLU A 151 6.90 16.05 -22.77
CA GLU A 151 7.57 16.83 -23.82
C GLU A 151 7.59 18.34 -23.54
N LEU A 152 7.72 18.70 -22.26
CA LEU A 152 7.83 20.08 -21.77
C LEU A 152 9.29 20.47 -21.64
N THR A 153 9.59 21.72 -22.00
CA THR A 153 10.92 22.30 -21.80
C THR A 153 11.09 22.73 -20.34
N PRO A 154 12.32 22.68 -19.78
CA PRO A 154 12.55 23.01 -18.37
C PRO A 154 12.08 24.41 -17.94
N GLY A 155 11.96 25.36 -18.88
CA GLY A 155 11.47 26.72 -18.61
C GLY A 155 9.94 26.87 -18.59
N GLU A 156 9.19 25.90 -19.12
CA GLU A 156 7.71 25.98 -19.20
C GLU A 156 7.03 25.55 -17.90
N THR A 157 7.70 24.75 -17.06
CA THR A 157 7.09 24.10 -15.88
C THR A 157 6.80 25.02 -14.68
N GLY A 158 7.39 26.22 -14.64
CA GLY A 158 7.16 27.17 -13.54
C GLY A 158 7.66 26.65 -12.19
N ASN A 159 6.80 26.67 -11.16
CA ASN A 159 7.12 26.17 -9.83
C ASN A 159 7.15 24.62 -9.82
N PRO A 160 8.27 23.97 -9.43
CA PRO A 160 8.40 22.51 -9.39
C PRO A 160 7.32 21.78 -8.59
N ALA A 161 6.89 22.33 -7.45
CA ALA A 161 5.91 21.68 -6.59
C ALA A 161 4.50 21.75 -7.22
N GLU A 162 4.13 22.92 -7.75
CA GLU A 162 2.85 23.14 -8.43
C GLU A 162 2.75 22.32 -9.71
N PHE A 163 3.85 22.19 -10.45
CA PHE A 163 3.94 21.33 -11.62
C PHE A 163 3.55 19.89 -11.30
N LEU A 164 4.16 19.31 -10.25
CA LEU A 164 3.88 17.92 -9.84
C LEU A 164 2.44 17.72 -9.37
N GLU A 165 1.86 18.70 -8.67
CA GLU A 165 0.44 18.67 -8.28
C GLU A 165 -0.48 18.71 -9.51
N GLN A 166 -0.18 19.56 -10.49
CA GLN A 166 -0.98 19.67 -11.71
C GLN A 166 -0.90 18.41 -12.57
N VAL A 167 0.26 17.77 -12.67
CA VAL A 167 0.40 16.48 -13.37
C VAL A 167 -0.46 15.42 -12.69
N ALA A 168 -0.43 15.34 -11.35
CA ALA A 168 -1.29 14.42 -10.61
C ALA A 168 -2.79 14.73 -10.82
N ALA A 169 -3.17 16.01 -10.85
CA ALA A 169 -4.54 16.45 -11.11
C ALA A 169 -5.01 16.06 -12.52
N MET A 170 -4.17 16.27 -13.54
CA MET A 170 -4.52 15.93 -14.93
C MET A 170 -4.68 14.43 -15.12
N TYR A 171 -3.85 13.62 -14.47
CA TYR A 171 -3.98 12.16 -14.52
C TYR A 171 -5.24 11.66 -13.81
N GLN A 172 -5.63 12.28 -12.69
CA GLN A 172 -6.88 11.92 -11.98
C GLN A 172 -8.15 12.25 -12.77
N ASN A 173 -8.10 13.27 -13.65
CA ASN A 173 -9.24 13.77 -14.41
C ASN A 173 -9.21 13.34 -15.91
N GLN A 174 -8.37 12.37 -16.26
CA GLN A 174 -8.28 11.79 -17.60
C GLN A 174 -9.43 10.81 -17.85
#